data_AF-A0A3R6RKL3-F1
#
_entry.id   AF-A0A3R6RKL3-F1
#
_cell.length_a   1.000
_cell.length_b   1.000
_cell.length_c   1.000
_cell.angle_alpha   90.00
_cell.angle_beta   90.00
_cell.angle_gamma   90.00
#
_symmetry.space_group_name_H-M   'P 1'
#
loop_
_entity.id
_entity.type
_entity.pdbx_description
1 polymer ?
#
loop_
_entity_poly.entity_id
_entity_poly.type
_entity_poly.pdbx_seq_one_letter_code
_entity_poly.pdbx_strand_id
1 'polypeptide(L)' 'MDSITKYIESKLLLKVNRKKSKIGRPIEIKYLGFTFYNQFKAKKYKAKAHEKSVQKVVRKWNDQRQTGSARR' A
#
# COMPACT_ATOMS: atom_id res chain seq x y z
N MET A 1 20.24 -4.24 -1.87
CA MET A 1 19.07 -5.15 -2.08
C MET A 1 19.48 -6.42 -2.83
N ASP A 2 20.78 -6.62 -3.01
CA ASP A 2 21.29 -7.47 -4.09
C ASP A 2 21.30 -8.94 -3.70
N SER A 3 21.50 -9.26 -2.41
CA SER A 3 21.43 -10.64 -1.92
C SER A 3 20.05 -11.27 -2.07
N ILE A 4 18.99 -10.58 -1.63
CA ILE A 4 17.60 -11.08 -1.70
C ILE A 4 17.12 -11.10 -3.15
N THR A 5 17.38 -10.03 -3.91
CA THR A 5 17.02 -9.97 -5.34
C THR A 5 17.69 -11.11 -6.11
N LYS A 6 19.00 -11.34 -5.89
CA LYS A 6 19.75 -12.44 -6.54
C LYS A 6 19.16 -13.80 -6.17
N TYR A 7 18.78 -14.03 -4.91
CA TYR A 7 18.16 -15.29 -4.51
C TYR A 7 16.82 -15.53 -5.24
N ILE A 8 15.95 -14.52 -5.27
CA ILE A 8 14.64 -14.60 -5.92
C ILE A 8 14.79 -14.84 -7.44
N GLU A 9 15.72 -14.15 -8.09
CA GLU A 9 15.91 -14.26 -9.55
C GLU A 9 16.67 -15.53 -9.96
N SER A 10 17.67 -15.98 -9.17
CA SER A 10 18.52 -17.13 -9.56
C SER A 10 18.05 -18.48 -9.03
N LYS A 11 17.51 -18.54 -7.80
CA LYS A 11 17.09 -19.80 -7.16
C LYS A 11 15.62 -20.08 -7.36
N LEU A 12 14.78 -19.06 -7.19
CA LEU A 12 13.33 -19.20 -7.32
C LEU A 12 12.83 -18.92 -8.75
N LEU A 13 13.69 -18.39 -9.63
CA LEU A 13 13.38 -18.06 -11.02
C LEU A 13 12.18 -17.09 -11.17
N LEU A 14 12.03 -16.16 -10.21
CA LEU A 14 10.98 -15.14 -10.21
C LEU A 14 11.54 -13.77 -10.62
N LYS A 15 10.71 -12.93 -11.24
CA LYS A 15 11.09 -11.57 -11.65
C LYS A 15 10.70 -10.52 -10.60
N VAL A 16 11.70 -9.78 -10.09
CA VAL A 16 11.44 -8.68 -9.16
C VAL A 16 10.92 -7.44 -9.88
N ASN A 17 9.81 -6.88 -9.39
CA ASN A 17 9.29 -5.62 -9.91
C ASN A 17 10.01 -4.42 -9.26
N ARG A 18 11.05 -3.92 -9.92
CA ARG A 18 11.87 -2.79 -9.45
C ARG A 18 11.12 -1.46 -9.39
N LYS A 19 10.03 -1.28 -10.15
CA LYS A 19 9.19 -0.07 -10.06
C LYS A 19 8.40 -0.01 -8.75
N LYS A 20 7.98 -1.17 -8.22
CA LYS A 20 7.23 -1.28 -6.96
C LYS A 20 8.15 -1.47 -5.74
N SER A 21 9.31 -2.08 -5.94
CA SER A 21 10.26 -2.40 -4.87
C SER A 21 11.20 -1.22 -4.64
N LYS A 22 11.13 -0.61 -3.45
CA LYS A 22 11.97 0.54 -3.08
C LYS A 22 12.43 0.44 -1.63
N ILE A 23 13.63 0.95 -1.36
CA ILE A 23 14.07 1.29 0.00
C ILE A 23 13.62 2.73 0.27
N GLY A 24 12.97 2.97 1.40
CA GLY A 24 12.50 4.30 1.78
C GLY A 24 12.07 4.35 3.24
N ARG A 25 11.69 5.54 3.71
CA ARG A 25 11.17 5.70 5.06
C ARG A 25 9.78 5.05 5.17
N PRO A 26 9.39 4.53 6.35
CA PRO A 26 8.04 3.96 6.55
C PRO A 26 6.90 4.92 6.19
N ILE A 27 7.16 6.23 6.27
CA ILE A 27 6.20 7.29 5.93
C ILE A 27 5.91 7.37 4.43
N GLU A 28 6.88 6.98 3.60
CA GLU A 28 6.79 7.06 2.13
C GLU A 28 6.41 5.73 1.48
N ILE A 29 6.29 4.66 2.28
CA ILE A 29 6.01 3.31 1.81
C ILE A 29 4.55 2.97 2.09
N LYS A 30 3.88 2.42 1.08
CA LYS A 30 2.57 1.80 1.22
C LYS A 30 2.74 0.31 1.48
N TYR A 31 2.13 -0.20 2.53
CA TYR A 31 2.09 -1.63 2.82
C TYR A 31 0.64 -2.06 3.11
N LEU A 32 0.13 -3.02 2.33
CA LEU A 32 -1.22 -3.60 2.50
C LEU A 32 -2.37 -2.58 2.65
N GLY A 33 -2.23 -1.40 2.04
CA GLY A 33 -3.27 -0.36 2.13
C GLY A 33 -3.03 0.70 3.20
N PHE A 34 -1.96 0.60 3.97
CA PHE A 34 -1.56 1.53 5.02
C PHE A 34 -0.26 2.26 4.65
N THR A 35 -0.09 3.46 5.20
CA THR A 35 1.19 4.13 5.39
C THR A 35 1.51 4.17 6.88
N PHE A 36 2.76 4.52 7.21
CA PHE A 36 3.14 4.68 8.61
C PHE A 36 3.42 6.14 8.94
N TYR A 37 3.24 6.53 10.19
CA TYR A 37 3.70 7.83 10.67
C TYR A 37 4.48 7.64 11.97
N ASN A 38 5.47 8.50 12.19
CA ASN A 38 6.23 8.48 13.42
C ASN A 38 5.44 9.21 14.51
N GLN A 39 5.03 8.50 15.56
CA GLN A 39 4.43 9.14 16.72
C GLN A 39 5.54 9.61 17.66
N PHE A 40 5.94 10.88 17.54
CA PHE A 40 7.04 11.47 18.31
C PHE A 40 6.91 11.29 19.83
N LYS A 41 5.70 11.42 20.38
CA LYS A 41 5.45 11.23 21.82
C LYS A 41 5.68 9.81 22.32
N ALA A 42 5.45 8.81 21.47
CA ALA A 42 5.54 7.39 21.83
C ALA A 42 6.79 6.70 21.27
N LYS A 43 7.62 7.42 20.49
CA LYS A 43 8.79 6.91 19.75
C LYS A 43 8.51 5.62 18.97
N LYS A 44 7.28 5.47 18.44
CA LYS A 44 6.81 4.28 17.73
C LYS A 44 6.14 4.68 16.41
N TYR A 45 6.28 3.83 15.40
CA TYR A 45 5.51 3.97 14.16
C TYR A 45 4.10 3.42 14.36
N LYS A 46 3.10 4.16 13.86
CA LYS A 46 1.71 3.72 13.82
C LYS A 46 1.22 3.65 12.38
N ALA A 47 0.29 2.72 12.14
CA ALA A 47 -0.37 2.59 10.85
C ALA A 47 -1.42 3.69 10.67
N LYS A 48 -1.49 4.24 9.46
CA LYS A 48 -2.51 5.16 8.96
C LYS A 48 -3.04 4.61 7.64
N ALA A 49 -4.33 4.75 7.36
CA ALA A 49 -4.87 4.37 6.07
C ALA A 49 -4.21 5.18 4.95
N HIS A 50 -3.67 4.51 3.93
CA HIS A 50 -3.12 5.19 2.76
C HIS A 50 -4.26 5.84 1.97
N GLU A 51 -4.04 7.05 1.46
CA GLU A 51 -5.02 7.84 0.70
C GLU A 51 -5.71 7.03 -0.42
N LYS A 52 -4.94 6.39 -1.31
CA LYS A 52 -5.46 5.45 -2.32
C LYS A 52 -6.43 4.38 -1.78
N SER A 53 -6.22 3.86 -0.57
CA SER A 53 -7.13 2.87 0.02
C SER A 53 -8.44 3.51 0.45
N VAL A 54 -8.37 4.69 1.07
CA VAL A 54 -9.55 5.49 1.44
C VAL A 54 -10.35 5.88 0.21
N GLN A 55 -9.69 6.40 -0.84
CA GLN A 55 -10.33 6.73 -2.11
C GLN A 55 -11.04 5.53 -2.74
N LYS A 56 -10.47 4.32 -2.64
CA LYS A 56 -11.11 3.11 -3.16
C LYS A 56 -12.42 2.80 -2.43
N VAL A 57 -12.45 2.98 -1.11
CA VAL A 57 -13.66 2.79 -0.29
C VAL A 57 -14.71 3.84 -0.65
N VAL A 58 -14.32 5.11 -0.74
CA VAL A 58 -15.23 6.22 -1.11
C VAL A 58 -15.82 6.04 -2.51
N ARG A 59 -15.00 5.63 -3.49
CA ARG A 59 -15.50 5.32 -4.84
C ARG A 59 -16.55 4.23 -4.82
N LYS A 60 -16.25 3.10 -4.18
CA LYS A 60 -17.19 1.99 -4.05
C LYS A 60 -18.50 2.42 -3.37
N TRP A 61 -18.40 3.24 -2.33
CA TRP A 61 -19.56 3.81 -1.64
C TRP A 61 -20.44 4.65 -2.57
N ASN A 62 -19.83 5.52 -3.39
CA ASN A 62 -20.55 6.35 -4.34
C ASN A 62 -21.20 5.53 -5.47
N ASP A 63 -20.49 4.52 -6.01
CA ASP A 63 -21.02 3.62 -7.04
C ASP A 63 -22.26 2.85 -6.53
N GLN A 64 -22.23 2.41 -5.27
CA GLN A 64 -23.38 1.75 -4.63
C GLN A 64 -24.59 2.68 -4.48
N ARG A 65 -24.37 3.97 -4.21
CA ARG A 65 -25.44 4.96 -4.12
C ARG A 65 -26.07 5.25 -5.48
N GLN A 66 -25.27 5.37 -6.53
CA GLN A 66 -25.75 5.64 -7.89
C GLN A 66 -26.54 4.44 -8.45
N THR A 67 -26.04 3.22 -8.27
CA THR A 67 -26.73 2.00 -8.69
C THR A 67 -28.03 1.74 -7.92
N GLY A 68 -28.11 2.11 -6.64
CA GLY A 68 -29.34 2.06 -5.86
C GLY A 68 -30.39 3.09 -6.31
N SER A 69 -29.96 4.27 -6.76
CA SER A 69 -30.85 5.30 -7.30
C SER A 69 -31.37 4.98 -8.70
N ALA A 70 -30.58 4.27 -9.53
CA ALA A 70 -30.98 3.86 -10.88
C ALA A 70 -31.91 2.63 -10.90
N ARG A 71 -32.08 1.95 -9.75
CA ARG A 71 -32.98 0.80 -9.58
C ARG A 71 -34.32 1.15 -8.90
N ARG A 72 -34.50 2.40 -8.49
CA ARG A 72 -35.79 2.97 -8.08
C ARG A 72 -36.37 3.75 -9.24
#